data_AF-A0A7Y5K358-F1
#
_entry.id   AF-A0A7Y5K358-F1
#
_cell.length_a   1.000
_cell.length_b   1.000
_cell.length_c   1.000
_cell.angle_alpha   90.00
_cell.angle_beta   90.00
_cell.angle_gamma   90.00
#
_symmetry.space_group_name_H-M   'P 1'
#
loop_
_entity.id
_entity.type
_entity.pdbx_description
1 polymer ?
#
loop_
_entity_poly.entity_id
_entity_poly.type
_entity_poly.pdbx_seq_one_letter_code
_entity_poly.pdbx_strand_id
1 'polypeptide(L)'
;MIADLMSLHPSDETLSRIADQNDTDRMRSRAGRHAMRCTRCRGEIAELHALGEAARAVPVPDLPATLRERIAASDLASGESSSLAGLHAIGDHAAPARSPRRRRALVAFAAAAALTAIVLVWPSVQRSELAAADAERITMFPRYPRAGTTVRVRFVPRAGVRPTDTLWLEGDLRVVNDDGWDWQPVGVPIVREGDEYRGRLTLPNGALGGSLRLVEMHVPIAGDHSFGTLVVLTSDSADSQRPSLDALEAATARGVGPWQSRDRIAAEFVRWAPDHPMRWTLDRVNSSGGMLDWLGYFTSKERRFARLTATLDKRKTIRAGELAGMVTLAYQIEEPGLAAEWSERLLRAYPRSPWSVDARIAEIHAMELRGAPRDSILRLIPSLDTVLRSTRGIPDDHWTAQDLIARYEDSTAARRWRLRMAAAGRGVMPFDLTGRQTALADRELRDSAETGARRLLERLAGVGGPDAGRTRAFMYGQLGSIALARGEPRRVIALTDSSRIDSCRWLGRDTRALAYLALGDSASARDLLLPFAGGEWSGAAAAQRALGLDMTDPRVKQSADSAARAAMKCGR
;
A
#
# COMPACT_ATOMS: atom_id res chain seq x y z
N MET A 1 13.96 -38.20 12.02
CA MET A 1 13.22 -36.96 12.34
C MET A 1 13.98 -35.73 11.85
N ILE A 2 14.22 -35.59 10.53
CA ILE A 2 14.85 -34.39 9.93
C ILE A 2 14.12 -33.99 8.61
N ALA A 3 12.92 -34.52 8.34
CA ALA A 3 12.20 -34.26 7.08
C ALA A 3 11.00 -33.29 7.21
N ASP A 4 10.76 -32.72 8.40
CA ASP A 4 9.54 -31.92 8.68
C ASP A 4 9.77 -30.39 8.63
N LEU A 5 10.97 -29.94 8.23
CA LEU A 5 11.39 -28.55 8.37
C LEU A 5 11.38 -27.71 7.08
N MET A 6 10.93 -28.26 5.93
CA MET A 6 10.74 -27.46 4.70
C MET A 6 9.52 -27.88 3.86
N SER A 7 8.41 -28.30 4.49
CA SER A 7 7.15 -28.40 3.74
C SER A 7 6.44 -27.06 3.74
N LEU A 8 6.35 -26.41 2.57
CA LEU A 8 5.47 -25.27 2.35
C LEU A 8 4.03 -25.68 2.70
N HIS A 9 3.47 -25.10 3.76
CA HIS A 9 2.07 -25.30 4.14
C HIS A 9 1.16 -24.46 3.24
N PRO A 10 -0.07 -24.94 2.92
CA PRO A 10 -1.07 -24.11 2.28
C PRO A 10 -1.36 -22.86 3.13
N SER A 11 -1.72 -21.75 2.47
CA SER A 11 -2.16 -20.55 3.19
C SER A 11 -3.43 -20.83 4.00
N ASP A 12 -3.67 -20.04 5.06
CA ASP A 12 -4.86 -20.13 5.90
C ASP A 12 -6.16 -20.01 5.07
N GLU A 13 -6.15 -19.16 4.04
CA GLU A 13 -7.26 -19.02 3.09
C GLU A 13 -7.52 -20.34 2.32
N THR A 14 -6.45 -21.05 1.93
CA THR A 14 -6.56 -22.33 1.24
C THR A 14 -7.08 -23.42 2.19
N LEU A 15 -6.67 -23.42 3.46
CA LEU A 15 -7.15 -24.36 4.47
C LEU A 15 -8.61 -24.11 4.85
N SER A 16 -9.04 -22.86 4.93
CA SER A 16 -10.45 -22.48 5.11
C SER A 16 -11.31 -23.02 3.98
N ARG A 17 -10.91 -22.79 2.72
CA ARG A 17 -11.62 -23.30 1.55
C ARG A 17 -11.69 -24.83 1.51
N ILE A 18 -10.66 -25.51 2.00
CA ILE A 18 -10.62 -26.96 2.12
C ILE A 18 -11.56 -27.47 3.23
N ALA A 19 -11.71 -26.73 4.32
CA ALA A 19 -12.61 -27.07 5.41
C ALA A 19 -14.08 -27.09 4.93
N ASP A 20 -14.46 -26.16 4.06
CA ASP A 20 -15.83 -26.02 3.54
C ASP A 20 -16.19 -27.00 2.41
N GLN A 21 -15.21 -27.69 1.82
CA GLN A 21 -15.43 -28.67 0.76
C GLN A 21 -15.89 -30.02 1.31
N ASN A 22 -16.72 -30.73 0.54
CA ASN A 22 -17.00 -32.14 0.80
C ASN A 22 -15.71 -32.98 0.68
N ASP A 23 -15.67 -34.14 1.34
CA ASP A 23 -14.45 -34.97 1.42
C ASP A 23 -13.95 -35.42 0.04
N THR A 24 -14.86 -35.63 -0.91
CA THR A 24 -14.54 -36.05 -2.28
C THR A 24 -13.79 -34.95 -3.05
N ASP A 25 -14.21 -33.70 -2.94
CA ASP A 25 -13.58 -32.54 -3.60
C ASP A 25 -12.29 -32.12 -2.90
N ARG A 26 -12.26 -32.25 -1.56
CA ARG A 26 -11.04 -32.06 -0.76
C ARG A 26 -9.90 -32.95 -1.24
N MET A 27 -10.16 -34.22 -1.54
CA MET A 27 -9.13 -35.18 -1.99
C MET A 27 -8.64 -34.94 -3.43
N ARG A 28 -9.38 -34.20 -4.26
CA ARG A 28 -8.98 -33.87 -5.64
C ARG A 28 -7.87 -32.83 -5.70
N SER A 29 -7.81 -31.91 -4.74
CA SER A 29 -6.78 -30.87 -4.69
C SER A 29 -5.44 -31.36 -4.12
N ARG A 30 -4.31 -30.81 -4.60
CA ARG A 30 -2.97 -31.13 -4.03
C ARG A 30 -2.85 -30.66 -2.58
N ALA A 31 -3.42 -29.49 -2.28
CA ALA A 31 -3.44 -28.91 -0.94
C ALA A 31 -4.27 -29.75 0.04
N GLY A 32 -5.43 -30.27 -0.37
CA GLY A 32 -6.24 -31.17 0.46
C GLY A 32 -5.55 -32.51 0.75
N ARG A 33 -4.85 -33.09 -0.24
CA ARG A 33 -4.02 -34.30 -0.01
C ARG A 33 -2.86 -34.06 0.95
N HIS A 34 -2.21 -32.89 0.87
CA HIS A 34 -1.18 -32.48 1.83
C HIS A 34 -1.79 -32.30 3.23
N ALA A 35 -2.91 -31.57 3.32
CA ALA A 35 -3.56 -31.27 4.58
C ALA A 35 -3.97 -32.53 5.35
N MET A 36 -4.39 -33.59 4.66
CA MET A 36 -4.70 -34.90 5.29
C MET A 36 -3.47 -35.63 5.86
N ARG A 37 -2.27 -35.38 5.32
CA ARG A 37 -1.03 -36.03 5.76
C ARG A 37 -0.28 -35.20 6.82
N CYS A 38 -0.40 -33.87 6.76
CA CYS A 38 0.23 -32.95 7.69
C CYS A 38 -0.58 -32.81 8.98
N THR A 39 0.00 -33.17 10.13
CA THR A 39 -0.67 -33.08 11.44
C THR A 39 -1.08 -31.65 11.80
N ARG A 40 -0.24 -30.67 11.44
CA ARG A 40 -0.54 -29.24 11.64
C ARG A 40 -1.77 -28.79 10.87
N CYS A 41 -1.79 -29.02 9.55
CA CYS A 41 -2.91 -28.62 8.71
C CYS A 41 -4.21 -29.38 9.05
N ARG A 42 -4.13 -30.64 9.52
CA ARG A 42 -5.30 -31.35 10.06
C ARG A 42 -5.83 -30.69 11.34
N GLY A 43 -4.94 -30.24 12.22
CA GLY A 43 -5.32 -29.50 13.42
C GLY A 43 -6.06 -28.22 13.08
N GLU A 44 -5.50 -27.42 12.17
CA GLU A 44 -6.09 -26.16 11.70
C GLU A 44 -7.47 -26.40 11.03
N ILE A 45 -7.62 -27.44 10.20
CA ILE A 45 -8.92 -27.81 9.60
C ILE A 45 -9.93 -28.28 10.65
N ALA A 46 -9.51 -29.08 11.64
CA ALA A 46 -10.40 -29.55 12.70
C ALA A 46 -10.89 -28.39 13.58
N GLU A 47 -10.04 -27.41 13.86
CA GLU A 47 -10.42 -26.17 14.54
C GLU A 47 -11.44 -25.38 13.73
N LEU A 48 -11.24 -25.23 12.41
CA LEU A 48 -12.20 -24.59 11.52
C LEU A 48 -13.56 -25.30 11.51
N HIS A 49 -13.59 -26.64 11.51
CA HIS A 49 -14.82 -27.42 11.62
C HIS A 49 -15.54 -27.21 12.95
N ALA A 50 -14.80 -27.27 14.07
CA ALA A 50 -15.35 -27.04 15.40
C ALA A 50 -15.95 -25.63 15.54
N LEU A 51 -15.30 -24.62 14.92
CA LEU A 51 -15.82 -23.26 14.84
C LEU A 51 -17.09 -23.17 13.97
N GLY A 52 -17.12 -23.86 12.83
CA GLY A 52 -18.31 -23.94 11.97
C GLY A 52 -19.51 -24.64 12.64
N GLU A 53 -19.26 -25.68 13.43
CA GLU A 53 -20.30 -26.34 14.25
C GLU A 53 -20.80 -25.43 15.37
N ALA A 54 -19.90 -24.72 16.05
CA ALA A 54 -20.27 -23.74 17.08
C ALA A 54 -21.10 -22.59 16.50
N ALA A 55 -20.76 -22.10 15.29
CA ALA A 55 -21.51 -21.09 14.58
C ALA A 55 -22.93 -21.56 14.21
N ARG A 56 -23.07 -22.80 13.71
CA ARG A 56 -24.37 -23.42 13.39
C ARG A 56 -25.23 -23.69 14.63
N ALA A 57 -24.62 -23.84 15.80
CA ALA A 57 -25.32 -24.01 17.06
C ALA A 57 -25.88 -22.69 17.64
N VAL A 58 -25.52 -21.53 17.08
CA VAL A 58 -26.09 -20.24 17.46
C VAL A 58 -27.56 -20.20 17.02
N PRO A 59 -28.52 -19.93 17.93
CA PRO A 59 -29.93 -19.82 17.57
C PRO A 59 -30.12 -18.72 16.53
N VAL A 60 -30.56 -19.10 15.32
CA VAL A 60 -30.92 -18.13 14.29
C VAL A 60 -32.26 -17.52 14.68
N PRO A 61 -32.38 -16.18 14.82
CA PRO A 61 -33.67 -15.55 15.10
C PRO A 61 -34.63 -15.81 13.94
N ASP A 62 -35.91 -16.03 14.25
CA ASP A 62 -36.94 -16.29 13.25
C ASP A 62 -36.95 -15.19 12.18
N LEU A 63 -36.72 -15.58 10.93
CA LEU A 63 -36.78 -14.65 9.82
C LEU A 63 -38.23 -14.16 9.64
N PRO A 64 -38.45 -12.84 9.47
CA PRO A 64 -39.77 -12.29 9.17
C PRO A 64 -40.40 -13.02 7.98
N ALA A 65 -41.70 -13.34 8.06
CA ALA A 65 -42.40 -14.07 7.01
C ALA A 65 -42.25 -13.40 5.63
N THR A 66 -42.26 -12.07 5.60
CA THR A 66 -42.07 -11.25 4.39
C THR A 66 -40.66 -11.37 3.77
N LEU A 67 -39.63 -11.72 4.55
CA LEU A 67 -38.30 -12.00 4.04
C LEU A 67 -38.23 -13.39 3.40
N ARG A 68 -38.89 -14.38 4.02
CA ARG A 68 -38.99 -15.75 3.48
C ARG A 68 -39.72 -15.77 2.14
N GLU A 69 -40.82 -15.03 2.03
CA GLU A 69 -41.58 -14.89 0.78
C GLU A 69 -40.75 -14.23 -0.33
N ARG A 70 -39.94 -13.21 -0.01
CA ARG A 70 -39.04 -12.57 -1.00
C ARG A 70 -37.90 -13.47 -1.45
N ILE A 71 -37.32 -14.27 -0.55
CA ILE A 71 -36.27 -15.23 -0.89
C ILE A 71 -36.86 -16.33 -1.78
N ALA A 72 -38.02 -16.89 -1.42
CA ALA A 72 -38.72 -17.88 -2.24
C ALA A 72 -39.09 -17.33 -3.63
N ALA A 73 -39.53 -16.07 -3.71
CA ALA A 73 -39.81 -15.41 -4.99
C ALA A 73 -38.54 -15.13 -5.82
N SER A 74 -37.41 -14.84 -5.16
CA SER A 74 -36.11 -14.63 -5.82
C SER A 74 -35.52 -15.93 -6.38
N ASP A 75 -35.61 -17.03 -5.63
CA ASP A 75 -35.11 -18.35 -6.03
C ASP A 75 -35.93 -18.93 -7.21
N LEU A 76 -37.24 -18.64 -7.24
CA LEU A 76 -38.09 -18.98 -8.39
C LEU A 76 -37.77 -18.15 -9.64
N ALA A 77 -37.26 -16.92 -9.47
CA ALA A 77 -36.92 -16.02 -10.58
C ALA A 77 -35.52 -16.26 -11.17
N SER A 78 -34.58 -16.80 -10.38
CA SER A 78 -33.21 -17.11 -10.81
C SER A 78 -33.08 -18.48 -11.49
N GLY A 79 -34.10 -19.34 -11.42
CA GLY A 79 -34.09 -20.67 -12.04
C GLY A 79 -33.06 -21.64 -11.45
N GLU A 80 -32.38 -21.27 -10.36
CA GLU A 80 -31.48 -22.13 -9.63
C GLU A 80 -32.28 -22.93 -8.59
N SER A 81 -32.47 -24.22 -8.86
CA SER A 81 -32.96 -25.18 -7.85
C SER A 81 -31.89 -25.34 -6.76
N SER A 82 -31.91 -24.45 -5.77
CA SER A 82 -31.12 -24.61 -4.56
C SER A 82 -31.69 -25.74 -3.70
N SER A 83 -30.78 -26.60 -3.26
CA SER A 83 -30.95 -27.83 -2.49
C SER A 83 -31.46 -27.64 -1.04
N LEU A 84 -32.23 -26.59 -0.78
CA LEU A 84 -32.88 -26.32 0.50
C LEU A 84 -34.14 -27.17 0.76
N ALA A 85 -34.63 -27.91 -0.25
CA ALA A 85 -35.70 -28.89 -0.09
C ALA A 85 -35.30 -30.18 0.67
N GLY A 86 -34.00 -30.37 0.96
CA GLY A 86 -33.49 -31.55 1.67
C GLY A 86 -33.50 -31.47 3.21
N LEU A 87 -33.83 -30.31 3.80
CA LEU A 87 -33.69 -30.08 5.25
C LEU A 87 -35.00 -30.20 6.05
N HIS A 88 -36.09 -30.71 5.46
CA HIS A 88 -37.38 -30.92 6.14
C HIS A 88 -37.85 -32.38 6.19
N ALA A 89 -36.96 -33.35 5.97
CA ALA A 89 -37.28 -34.77 6.10
C ALA A 89 -36.33 -35.51 7.05
N ILE A 90 -36.08 -34.99 8.26
CA ILE A 90 -35.55 -35.78 9.38
C ILE A 90 -36.27 -35.35 10.66
N GLY A 91 -37.49 -35.83 10.82
CA GLY A 91 -38.21 -35.87 12.08
C GLY A 91 -38.97 -37.17 12.12
N ASP A 92 -38.44 -38.16 12.84
CA ASP A 92 -39.19 -39.19 13.59
C ASP A 92 -38.31 -40.40 13.94
N HIS A 93 -37.27 -40.19 14.75
CA HIS A 93 -36.71 -41.28 15.58
C HIS A 93 -36.52 -40.76 17.01
N ALA A 94 -37.54 -41.04 17.84
CA ALA A 94 -37.47 -40.86 19.28
C ALA A 94 -36.46 -41.84 19.89
N ALA A 95 -35.42 -41.31 20.54
CA ALA A 95 -34.54 -42.05 21.43
C ALA A 95 -34.58 -41.43 22.84
N PRO A 96 -34.49 -42.24 23.91
CA PRO A 96 -34.97 -41.85 25.24
C PRO A 96 -34.05 -40.87 25.97
N ALA A 97 -34.68 -39.93 26.67
CA ALA A 97 -34.04 -38.91 27.48
C ALA A 97 -33.21 -39.51 28.63
N ARG A 98 -31.89 -39.32 28.61
CA ARG A 98 -31.01 -39.46 29.79
C ARG A 98 -30.84 -38.09 30.45
N SER A 99 -31.10 -38.05 31.76
CA SER A 99 -31.26 -36.85 32.59
C SER A 99 -30.10 -35.82 32.50
N PRO A 100 -30.36 -34.49 32.49
CA PRO A 100 -29.37 -33.44 32.19
C PRO A 100 -28.69 -32.80 33.42
N ARG A 101 -28.84 -33.34 34.64
CA ARG A 101 -28.47 -32.61 35.86
C ARG A 101 -26.96 -32.55 36.18
N ARG A 102 -26.15 -33.51 35.73
CA ARG A 102 -24.70 -33.55 36.09
C ARG A 102 -23.75 -32.84 35.10
N ARG A 103 -24.13 -32.67 33.82
CA ARG A 103 -23.26 -32.01 32.82
C ARG A 103 -23.35 -30.48 32.82
N ARG A 104 -24.47 -29.89 33.28
CA ARG A 104 -24.62 -28.43 33.36
C ARG A 104 -23.73 -27.77 34.41
N ALA A 105 -23.41 -28.48 35.50
CA ALA A 105 -22.52 -27.96 36.54
C ALA A 105 -21.05 -27.90 36.08
N LEU A 106 -20.57 -28.91 35.35
CA LEU A 106 -19.19 -28.95 34.86
C LEU A 106 -18.92 -27.92 33.75
N VAL A 107 -19.88 -27.66 32.87
CA VAL A 107 -19.76 -26.62 31.82
C VAL A 107 -19.80 -25.22 32.42
N ALA A 108 -20.60 -24.99 33.47
CA ALA A 108 -20.66 -23.70 34.16
C ALA A 108 -19.35 -23.37 34.90
N PHE A 109 -18.71 -24.37 35.53
CA PHE A 109 -17.41 -24.17 36.20
C PHE A 109 -16.26 -23.95 35.20
N ALA A 110 -16.26 -24.63 34.05
CA ALA A 110 -15.26 -24.41 33.01
C ALA A 110 -15.37 -23.01 32.37
N ALA A 111 -16.60 -22.52 32.13
CA ALA A 111 -16.85 -21.18 31.61
C ALA A 111 -16.44 -20.08 32.61
N ALA A 112 -16.73 -20.28 33.90
CA ALA A 112 -16.32 -19.34 34.96
C ALA A 112 -14.79 -19.29 35.14
N ALA A 113 -14.10 -20.43 35.07
CA ALA A 113 -12.64 -20.49 35.17
C ALA A 113 -11.96 -19.82 33.96
N ALA A 114 -12.48 -20.01 32.74
CA ALA A 114 -11.98 -19.36 31.54
C ALA A 114 -12.18 -17.83 31.57
N LEU A 115 -13.36 -17.36 32.00
CA LEU A 115 -13.63 -15.93 32.21
C LEU A 115 -12.72 -15.32 33.28
N THR A 116 -12.43 -16.05 34.36
CA THR A 116 -11.56 -15.56 35.44
C THR A 116 -10.09 -15.50 35.00
N ALA A 117 -9.61 -16.46 34.21
CA ALA A 117 -8.28 -16.44 33.62
C ALA A 117 -8.12 -15.28 32.62
N ILE A 118 -9.15 -15.01 31.80
CA ILE A 118 -9.16 -13.85 30.91
C ILE A 118 -9.12 -12.56 31.74
N VAL A 119 -9.99 -12.39 32.73
CA VAL A 119 -10.06 -11.16 33.56
C VAL A 119 -8.77 -10.90 34.37
N LEU A 120 -8.03 -11.95 34.78
CA LEU A 120 -6.79 -11.79 35.55
C LEU A 120 -5.54 -11.58 34.69
N VAL A 121 -5.50 -12.14 33.47
CA VAL A 121 -4.35 -12.02 32.56
C VAL A 121 -4.48 -10.78 31.66
N TRP A 122 -5.69 -10.40 31.28
CA TRP A 122 -6.00 -9.27 30.40
C TRP A 122 -5.41 -7.92 30.86
N PRO A 123 -5.48 -7.53 32.14
CA PRO A 123 -4.91 -6.25 32.60
C PRO A 123 -3.38 -6.24 32.55
N SER A 124 -2.74 -7.40 32.69
CA SER A 124 -1.29 -7.54 32.75
C SER A 124 -0.69 -7.46 31.34
N VAL A 125 -1.33 -8.12 30.37
CA VAL A 125 -0.96 -8.04 28.94
C VAL A 125 -1.24 -6.65 28.39
N GLN A 126 -2.39 -6.04 28.72
CA GLN A 126 -2.67 -4.65 28.37
C GLN A 126 -1.68 -3.67 29.03
N ARG A 127 -1.25 -3.87 30.28
CA ARG A 127 -0.29 -2.95 30.92
C ARG A 127 1.11 -3.05 30.33
N SER A 128 1.57 -4.24 29.91
CA SER A 128 2.83 -4.36 29.18
C SER A 128 2.75 -3.78 27.77
N GLU A 129 1.62 -3.90 27.09
CA GLU A 129 1.40 -3.27 25.78
C GLU A 129 1.17 -1.75 25.89
N LEU A 130 0.51 -1.26 26.95
CA LEU A 130 0.28 0.16 27.22
C LEU A 130 1.55 0.85 27.74
N ALA A 131 2.39 0.18 28.54
CA ALA A 131 3.69 0.70 28.94
C ALA A 131 4.71 0.64 27.78
N ALA A 132 4.58 -0.33 26.87
CA ALA A 132 5.32 -0.34 25.61
C ALA A 132 4.80 0.71 24.61
N ALA A 133 3.52 1.10 24.68
CA ALA A 133 2.88 2.06 23.77
C ALA A 133 3.35 3.51 23.95
N ASP A 134 3.96 3.87 25.09
CA ASP A 134 4.43 5.25 25.32
C ASP A 134 5.86 5.52 24.82
N ALA A 135 6.66 4.49 24.51
CA ALA A 135 8.11 4.65 24.39
C ALA A 135 8.65 5.00 22.97
N GLU A 136 7.80 5.33 22.00
CA GLU A 136 8.21 5.81 20.65
C GLU A 136 7.34 6.99 20.20
N ARG A 137 7.23 8.00 21.06
CA ARG A 137 6.32 9.13 20.82
C ARG A 137 7.04 10.25 20.07
N ILE A 138 7.05 10.15 18.74
CA ILE A 138 7.28 11.34 17.90
C ILE A 138 6.07 12.25 18.07
N THR A 139 6.31 13.48 18.50
CA THR A 139 5.28 14.49 18.78
C THR A 139 5.61 15.78 18.05
N MET A 140 4.57 16.54 17.74
CA MET A 140 4.65 17.80 17.01
C MET A 140 3.86 18.88 17.75
N PHE A 141 4.40 20.10 17.80
CA PHE A 141 3.79 21.24 18.47
C PHE A 141 3.76 22.49 17.56
N PRO A 142 2.58 23.09 17.33
CA PRO A 142 1.25 22.60 17.73
C PRO A 142 0.90 21.27 17.03
N ARG A 143 -0.06 20.52 17.60
CA ARG A 143 -0.47 19.20 17.06
C ARG A 143 -1.14 19.31 15.69
N TYR A 144 -1.95 20.34 15.48
CA TYR A 144 -2.62 20.63 14.22
C TYR A 144 -2.20 22.03 13.73
N PRO A 145 -1.01 22.15 13.14
CA PRO A 145 -0.47 23.42 12.68
C PRO A 145 -1.25 23.97 11.47
N ARG A 146 -1.17 25.28 11.24
CA ARG A 146 -1.57 25.85 9.94
C ARG A 146 -0.52 25.52 8.88
N ALA A 147 -0.94 25.40 7.63
CA ALA A 147 -0.01 25.39 6.49
C ALA A 147 0.91 26.62 6.50
N GLY A 148 2.13 26.49 5.99
CA GLY A 148 3.12 27.58 5.97
C GLY A 148 3.80 27.87 7.32
N THR A 149 3.38 27.22 8.42
CA THR A 149 3.95 27.47 9.76
C THR A 149 5.12 26.55 10.08
N THR A 150 6.01 27.03 10.97
CA THR A 150 7.09 26.20 11.51
C THR A 150 6.63 25.51 12.78
N VAL A 151 6.74 24.19 12.81
CA VAL A 151 6.41 23.33 13.96
C VAL A 151 7.66 22.84 14.65
N ARG A 152 7.54 22.57 15.95
CA ARG A 152 8.57 21.89 16.73
C ARG A 152 8.27 20.40 16.75
N VAL A 153 9.26 19.58 16.47
CA VAL A 153 9.17 18.13 16.55
C VAL A 153 10.05 17.63 17.68
N ARG A 154 9.52 16.67 18.44
CA ARG A 154 10.20 16.02 19.56
C ARG A 154 10.06 14.51 19.42
N PHE A 155 11.15 13.78 19.61
CA PHE A 155 11.16 12.33 19.67
C PHE A 155 11.92 11.86 20.90
N VAL A 156 11.30 10.95 21.66
CA VAL A 156 11.93 10.29 22.80
C VAL A 156 12.17 8.83 22.39
N PRO A 157 13.43 8.39 22.27
CA PRO A 157 13.76 7.02 21.90
C PRO A 157 13.46 6.02 23.02
N ARG A 158 13.19 4.75 22.67
CA ARG A 158 13.17 3.64 23.63
C ARG A 158 14.55 3.42 24.23
N ALA A 159 14.59 2.89 25.45
CA ALA A 159 15.81 2.33 26.02
C ALA A 159 16.38 1.27 25.06
N GLY A 160 17.67 1.38 24.72
CA GLY A 160 18.37 0.45 23.83
C GLY A 160 18.51 0.91 22.37
N VAL A 161 17.88 2.01 21.96
CA VAL A 161 18.23 2.65 20.67
C VAL A 161 19.65 3.19 20.77
N ARG A 162 20.54 2.77 19.86
CA ARG A 162 21.91 3.26 19.83
C ARG A 162 21.87 4.78 19.65
N PRO A 163 22.49 5.55 20.55
CA PRO A 163 22.46 7.00 20.44
C PRO A 163 23.20 7.43 19.18
N THR A 164 22.53 8.21 18.34
CA THR A 164 23.13 9.00 17.28
C THR A 164 22.99 10.46 17.63
N ASP A 165 23.85 11.31 17.09
CA ASP A 165 23.76 12.76 17.35
C ASP A 165 22.61 13.39 16.56
N THR A 166 22.19 12.76 15.46
CA THR A 166 21.19 13.30 14.54
C THR A 166 20.38 12.18 13.91
N LEU A 167 19.06 12.40 13.85
CA LEU A 167 18.11 11.63 13.05
C LEU A 167 17.48 12.55 12.00
N TRP A 168 16.82 11.97 11.01
CA TRP A 168 16.12 12.70 9.97
C TRP A 168 14.63 12.43 10.04
N LEU A 169 13.85 13.50 10.11
CA LEU A 169 12.41 13.43 9.91
C LEU A 169 12.13 13.77 8.45
N GLU A 170 11.69 12.79 7.66
CA GLU A 170 11.48 12.95 6.23
C GLU A 170 10.23 12.23 5.72
N GLY A 171 9.69 12.71 4.60
CA GLY A 171 8.55 12.10 3.95
C GLY A 171 7.90 13.08 2.98
N ASP A 172 6.68 12.77 2.57
CA ASP A 172 5.90 13.61 1.67
C ASP A 172 4.67 14.18 2.38
N LEU A 173 4.40 15.46 2.14
CA LEU A 173 3.18 16.13 2.56
C LEU A 173 2.31 16.42 1.34
N ARG A 174 1.01 16.15 1.47
CA ARG A 174 0.01 16.60 0.51
C ARG A 174 -0.13 18.11 0.61
N VAL A 175 0.00 18.80 -0.51
CA VAL A 175 -0.16 20.25 -0.62
C VAL A 175 -1.24 20.58 -1.65
N VAL A 176 -2.02 21.62 -1.38
CA VAL A 176 -2.91 22.24 -2.36
C VAL A 176 -2.20 23.43 -2.99
N ASN A 177 -2.12 23.42 -4.31
CA ASN A 177 -1.63 24.53 -5.12
C ASN A 177 -2.67 24.88 -6.20
N ASP A 178 -2.38 25.91 -7.02
CA ASP A 178 -3.27 26.32 -8.12
C ASP A 178 -3.54 25.17 -9.10
N ASP A 179 -2.57 24.25 -9.23
CA ASP A 179 -2.60 23.05 -10.06
C ASP A 179 -3.21 21.82 -9.36
N GLY A 180 -3.88 21.99 -8.21
CA GLY A 180 -4.59 20.94 -7.48
C GLY A 180 -3.82 20.34 -6.32
N TRP A 181 -3.87 19.02 -6.21
CA TRP A 181 -3.16 18.30 -5.16
C TRP A 181 -1.80 17.81 -5.67
N ASP A 182 -0.74 18.08 -4.91
CA ASP A 182 0.61 17.60 -5.19
C ASP A 182 1.23 17.00 -3.91
N TRP A 183 2.30 16.24 -4.11
CA TRP A 183 3.15 15.74 -3.03
C TRP A 183 4.40 16.59 -2.96
N GLN A 184 4.63 17.20 -1.82
CA GLN A 184 5.84 17.95 -1.55
C GLN A 184 6.74 17.19 -0.57
N PRO A 185 7.96 16.82 -0.99
CA PRO A 185 8.91 16.19 -0.09
C PRO A 185 9.36 17.20 0.97
N VAL A 186 9.43 16.73 2.20
CA VAL A 186 9.96 17.49 3.33
C VAL A 186 10.97 16.63 4.07
N GLY A 187 12.01 17.27 4.60
CA GLY A 187 13.09 16.56 5.26
C GLY A 187 13.89 17.53 6.12
N VAL A 188 13.94 17.27 7.43
CA VAL A 188 14.67 18.09 8.38
C VAL A 188 15.47 17.22 9.35
N PRO A 189 16.69 17.65 9.74
CA PRO A 189 17.41 16.97 10.79
C PRO A 189 16.72 17.25 12.14
N ILE A 190 16.68 16.24 12.99
CA ILE A 190 16.37 16.39 14.41
C ILE A 190 17.61 15.99 15.21
N VAL A 191 18.05 16.89 16.09
CA VAL A 191 19.32 16.79 16.80
C VAL A 191 19.07 16.32 18.21
N ARG A 192 19.97 15.50 18.74
CA ARG A 192 19.88 15.02 20.12
C ARG A 192 20.15 16.16 21.11
N GLU A 193 19.23 16.36 22.04
CA GLU A 193 19.31 17.29 23.17
C GLU A 193 19.04 16.50 24.47
N GLY A 194 20.10 15.98 25.09
CA GLY A 194 19.98 15.08 26.25
C GLY A 194 19.43 13.71 25.85
N ASP A 195 18.30 13.30 26.44
CA ASP A 195 17.66 12.01 26.20
C ASP A 195 16.58 12.05 25.10
N GLU A 196 16.45 13.16 24.39
CA GLU A 196 15.47 13.32 23.32
C GLU A 196 16.07 13.97 22.07
N TYR A 197 15.38 13.83 20.95
CA TYR A 197 15.72 14.50 19.70
C TYR A 197 14.72 15.62 19.44
N ARG A 198 15.22 16.77 19.00
CA ARG A 198 14.41 17.95 18.68
C ARG A 198 14.77 18.52 17.33
N GLY A 199 13.77 19.04 16.64
CA GLY A 199 13.97 19.78 15.40
C GLY A 199 12.82 20.72 15.08
N ARG A 200 12.99 21.47 14.00
CA ARG A 200 12.00 22.40 13.48
C ARG A 200 11.69 22.04 12.04
N LEU A 201 10.42 21.93 11.73
CA LEU A 201 9.92 21.64 10.39
C LEU A 201 9.05 22.80 9.94
N THR A 202 9.38 23.43 8.81
CA THR A 202 8.49 24.40 8.16
C THR A 202 7.57 23.66 7.21
N LEU A 203 6.27 23.74 7.45
CA LEU A 203 5.28 23.15 6.56
C LEU A 203 5.15 24.00 5.28
N PRO A 204 5.00 23.38 4.11
CA PRO A 204 4.72 24.11 2.89
C PRO A 204 3.42 24.94 2.98
N ASN A 205 3.34 25.98 2.16
CA ASN A 205 2.08 26.69 1.93
C ASN A 205 1.07 25.71 1.29
N GLY A 206 -0.18 25.74 1.76
CA GLY A 206 -1.21 24.82 1.30
C GLY A 206 -1.08 23.37 1.78
N ALA A 207 -0.16 23.05 2.71
CA ALA A 207 -0.08 21.72 3.30
C ALA A 207 -1.40 21.29 3.97
N LEU A 208 -1.89 20.10 3.62
CA LEU A 208 -3.06 19.48 4.22
C LEU A 208 -2.65 18.42 5.25
N GLY A 209 -1.77 17.50 4.85
CA GLY A 209 -1.33 16.44 5.74
C GLY A 209 -0.47 15.40 5.04
N GLY A 210 0.04 14.45 5.81
CA GLY A 210 0.93 13.41 5.30
C GLY A 210 1.57 12.62 6.43
N SER A 211 2.58 11.84 6.09
CA SER A 211 3.32 11.01 7.03
C SER A 211 4.80 11.23 6.87
N LEU A 212 5.46 11.51 7.99
CA LEU A 212 6.90 11.69 8.05
C LEU A 212 7.51 10.55 8.84
N ARG A 213 8.53 9.91 8.31
CA ARG A 213 9.27 8.83 8.93
C ARG A 213 10.49 9.41 9.64
N LEU A 214 10.80 8.84 10.78
CA LEU A 214 12.03 9.17 11.49
C LEU A 214 13.07 8.09 11.19
N VAL A 215 14.17 8.48 10.55
CA VAL A 215 15.18 7.55 10.04
C VAL A 215 16.59 7.96 10.48
N GLU A 216 17.49 6.99 10.53
CA GLU A 216 18.93 7.23 10.69
C GLU A 216 19.59 7.45 9.33
N MET A 217 20.53 8.41 9.25
CA MET A 217 21.22 8.75 8.00
C MET A 217 22.11 7.61 7.45
N HIS A 218 22.48 6.65 8.29
CA HIS A 218 23.55 5.69 8.00
C HIS A 218 23.09 4.30 7.59
N VAL A 219 21.78 4.04 7.46
CA VAL A 219 21.28 2.70 7.15
C VAL A 219 21.05 2.56 5.63
N PRO A 220 21.91 1.84 4.89
CA PRO A 220 21.92 1.88 3.43
C PRO A 220 21.01 0.82 2.77
N ILE A 221 20.14 0.14 3.51
CA ILE A 221 19.42 -1.06 3.01
C ILE A 221 17.92 -0.89 3.23
N ALA A 222 17.15 -1.51 2.34
CA ALA A 222 15.69 -1.70 2.34
C ALA A 222 15.11 -2.43 3.59
N GLY A 223 15.73 -2.27 4.76
CA GLY A 223 15.07 -2.35 6.04
C GLY A 223 15.21 -0.96 6.66
N ASP A 224 14.30 -0.05 6.33
CA ASP A 224 14.24 1.25 6.98
C ASP A 224 14.19 1.00 8.49
N HIS A 225 15.27 1.32 9.22
CA HIS A 225 15.20 1.51 10.67
C HIS A 225 14.43 2.81 10.91
N SER A 226 13.14 2.77 10.57
CA SER A 226 12.17 3.77 10.92
C SER A 226 11.94 3.64 12.42
N PHE A 227 12.34 4.65 13.18
CA PHE A 227 12.08 4.72 14.61
C PHE A 227 10.63 5.11 14.91
N GLY A 228 9.89 5.50 13.88
CA GLY A 228 8.48 5.82 13.99
C GLY A 228 8.00 6.66 12.82
N THR A 229 6.68 6.79 12.75
CA THR A 229 6.01 7.66 11.80
C THR A 229 5.29 8.77 12.55
N LEU A 230 5.43 10.02 12.12
CA LEU A 230 4.65 11.17 12.52
C LEU A 230 3.57 11.43 11.48
N VAL A 231 2.30 11.43 11.90
CA VAL A 231 1.20 11.87 11.03
C VAL A 231 1.03 13.37 11.21
N VAL A 232 1.10 14.11 10.10
CA VAL A 232 0.89 15.56 10.06
C VAL A 232 -0.50 15.80 9.52
N LEU A 233 -1.31 16.56 10.25
CA LEU A 233 -2.64 17.03 9.83
C LEU A 233 -2.72 18.52 10.13
N THR A 234 -3.01 19.34 9.13
CA THR A 234 -3.10 20.78 9.32
C THR A 234 -4.48 21.20 9.79
N SER A 235 -4.59 22.43 10.29
CA SER A 235 -5.84 23.07 10.65
C SER A 235 -6.08 24.33 9.83
N ASP A 236 -7.34 24.67 9.63
CA ASP A 236 -7.76 25.94 9.02
C ASP A 236 -7.50 27.13 9.95
N SER A 237 -7.41 26.88 11.27
CA SER A 237 -7.17 27.93 12.26
C SER A 237 -5.96 27.66 13.17
N ALA A 238 -5.20 28.72 13.47
CA ALA A 238 -3.94 28.66 14.23
C ALA A 238 -4.19 28.27 15.68
N ASP A 239 -5.34 28.66 16.21
CA ASP A 239 -5.74 28.38 17.59
C ASP A 239 -6.55 27.09 17.70
N SER A 240 -6.77 26.39 16.57
CA SER A 240 -7.60 25.20 16.58
C SER A 240 -6.84 23.99 17.09
N GLN A 241 -7.46 23.31 18.05
CA GLN A 241 -7.02 21.99 18.50
C GLN A 241 -7.62 20.86 17.65
N ARG A 242 -8.10 21.16 16.43
CA ARG A 242 -8.69 20.17 15.52
C ARG A 242 -8.05 20.25 14.14
N PRO A 243 -7.85 19.11 13.44
CA PRO A 243 -7.45 19.11 12.05
C PRO A 243 -8.60 19.63 11.17
N SER A 244 -8.26 20.18 10.01
CA SER A 244 -9.28 20.47 9.00
C SER A 244 -9.82 19.16 8.41
N LEU A 245 -11.04 19.20 7.89
CA LEU A 245 -11.60 18.02 7.22
C LEU A 245 -10.82 17.70 5.94
N ASP A 246 -10.35 18.72 5.22
CA ASP A 246 -9.49 18.54 4.04
C ASP A 246 -8.16 17.88 4.40
N ALA A 247 -7.56 18.19 5.57
CA ALA A 247 -6.39 17.50 6.08
C ALA A 247 -6.65 16.02 6.36
N LEU A 248 -7.79 15.70 6.99
CA LEU A 248 -8.20 14.33 7.26
C LEU A 248 -8.47 13.54 5.97
N GLU A 249 -9.20 14.13 5.02
CA GLU A 249 -9.47 13.54 3.71
C GLU A 249 -8.17 13.33 2.92
N ALA A 250 -7.31 14.33 2.81
CA ALA A 250 -6.01 14.19 2.15
C ALA A 250 -5.13 13.12 2.79
N ALA A 251 -5.22 12.93 4.11
CA ALA A 251 -4.48 11.90 4.81
C ALA A 251 -4.95 10.46 4.47
N THR A 252 -6.16 10.28 3.94
CA THR A 252 -6.63 8.94 3.51
C THR A 252 -6.24 8.59 2.09
N ALA A 253 -5.79 9.57 1.30
CA ALA A 253 -5.35 9.37 -0.06
C ALA A 253 -4.19 8.35 -0.08
N ARG A 254 -4.18 7.45 -1.08
CA ARG A 254 -3.19 6.36 -1.14
C ARG A 254 -1.79 7.00 -1.19
N GLY A 255 -0.89 6.66 -0.27
CA GLY A 255 0.48 7.21 -0.26
C GLY A 255 0.91 7.87 1.03
N VAL A 256 0.02 8.03 2.01
CA VAL A 256 0.37 8.49 3.37
C VAL A 256 1.01 7.34 4.18
N GLY A 257 2.20 6.90 3.75
CA GLY A 257 3.12 6.12 4.56
C GLY A 257 2.72 4.68 4.89
N PRO A 258 3.53 3.99 5.72
CA PRO A 258 3.30 2.60 6.12
C PRO A 258 1.97 2.45 6.87
N TRP A 259 1.38 1.25 6.85
CA TRP A 259 0.09 0.89 7.46
C TRP A 259 -0.17 1.48 8.86
N GLN A 260 0.88 1.68 9.66
CA GLN A 260 0.86 2.30 10.99
C GLN A 260 0.28 3.72 11.04
N SER A 261 0.29 4.47 9.94
CA SER A 261 -0.33 5.79 9.85
C SER A 261 -1.86 5.72 9.84
N ARG A 262 -2.44 4.62 9.32
CA ARG A 262 -3.89 4.48 9.08
C ARG A 262 -4.68 4.47 10.37
N ASP A 263 -4.23 3.73 11.39
CA ASP A 263 -4.92 3.66 12.69
C ASP A 263 -4.95 5.02 13.38
N ARG A 264 -3.87 5.79 13.25
CA ARG A 264 -3.80 7.15 13.80
C ARG A 264 -4.77 8.08 13.08
N ILE A 265 -4.83 8.02 11.75
CA ILE A 265 -5.77 8.81 10.95
C ILE A 265 -7.21 8.38 11.26
N ALA A 266 -7.48 7.08 11.38
CA ALA A 266 -8.79 6.54 11.76
C ALA A 266 -9.23 7.06 13.13
N ALA A 267 -8.33 7.08 14.12
CA ALA A 267 -8.59 7.65 15.44
C ALA A 267 -8.91 9.15 15.38
N GLU A 268 -8.25 9.91 14.50
CA GLU A 268 -8.56 11.33 14.28
C GLU A 268 -9.93 11.53 13.61
N PHE A 269 -10.31 10.69 12.64
CA PHE A 269 -11.68 10.66 12.12
C PHE A 269 -12.71 10.33 13.20
N VAL A 270 -12.47 9.32 14.04
CA VAL A 270 -13.37 8.97 15.14
C VAL A 270 -13.59 10.17 16.07
N ARG A 271 -12.53 10.93 16.34
CA ARG A 271 -12.59 12.08 17.24
C ARG A 271 -13.30 13.29 16.61
N TRP A 272 -13.01 13.60 15.36
CA TRP A 272 -13.37 14.90 14.77
C TRP A 272 -14.42 14.83 13.66
N ALA A 273 -14.58 13.68 13.01
CA ALA A 273 -15.51 13.48 11.91
C ALA A 273 -16.08 12.04 11.91
N PRO A 274 -16.76 11.61 13.01
CA PRO A 274 -17.11 10.21 13.24
C PRO A 274 -18.06 9.62 12.20
N ASP A 275 -18.88 10.45 11.57
CA ASP A 275 -19.87 10.07 10.54
C ASP A 275 -19.32 10.17 9.11
N HIS A 276 -18.06 10.60 8.93
CA HIS A 276 -17.48 10.75 7.61
C HIS A 276 -17.16 9.38 6.99
N PRO A 277 -17.59 9.10 5.74
CA PRO A 277 -17.40 7.79 5.11
C PRO A 277 -15.94 7.32 5.05
N MET A 278 -14.98 8.23 4.84
CA MET A 278 -13.54 7.90 4.80
C MET A 278 -13.00 7.27 6.08
N ARG A 279 -13.61 7.50 7.24
CA ARG A 279 -13.23 6.81 8.48
C ARG A 279 -13.22 5.30 8.29
N TRP A 280 -14.30 4.80 7.71
CA TRP A 280 -14.59 3.37 7.61
C TRP A 280 -13.77 2.66 6.54
N THR A 281 -13.14 3.43 5.64
CA THR A 281 -12.21 2.89 4.65
C THR A 281 -10.88 2.51 5.29
N LEU A 282 -10.54 3.10 6.44
CA LEU A 282 -9.32 2.85 7.21
C LEU A 282 -9.43 1.62 8.15
N ASP A 283 -10.64 1.23 8.54
CA ASP A 283 -10.93 0.13 9.49
C ASP A 283 -10.58 -1.29 8.98
N ARG A 284 -9.88 -1.43 7.85
CA ARG A 284 -9.64 -2.73 7.19
C ARG A 284 -8.51 -3.57 7.82
N VAL A 285 -7.77 -3.04 8.80
CA VAL A 285 -6.46 -3.61 9.21
C VAL A 285 -6.57 -4.64 10.35
N ASN A 286 -7.65 -4.67 11.14
CA ASN A 286 -7.74 -5.58 12.30
C ASN A 286 -8.71 -6.77 12.12
N SER A 287 -9.20 -7.03 10.91
CA SER A 287 -10.10 -8.16 10.65
C SER A 287 -9.37 -9.48 10.38
N SER A 288 -8.19 -9.71 11.00
CA SER A 288 -7.58 -11.04 11.09
C SER A 288 -8.33 -11.96 12.06
N GLY A 289 -9.44 -11.50 12.64
CA GLY A 289 -10.40 -12.33 13.36
C GLY A 289 -11.05 -13.34 12.42
N GLY A 290 -11.37 -14.53 12.93
CA GLY A 290 -11.91 -15.65 12.15
C GLY A 290 -13.23 -15.33 11.42
N MET A 291 -13.77 -16.32 10.70
CA MET A 291 -14.97 -16.19 9.84
C MET A 291 -16.18 -15.47 10.48
N LEU A 292 -16.36 -15.58 11.81
CA LEU A 292 -17.45 -14.90 12.52
C LEU A 292 -17.22 -13.38 12.67
N ASP A 293 -15.98 -12.95 12.87
CA ASP A 293 -15.61 -11.54 12.87
C ASP A 293 -15.74 -10.96 11.46
N TRP A 294 -15.46 -11.78 10.44
CA TRP A 294 -15.69 -11.43 9.03
C TRP A 294 -17.19 -11.22 8.74
N LEU A 295 -18.07 -12.16 9.09
CA LEU A 295 -19.53 -11.99 8.89
C LEU A 295 -20.12 -10.82 9.72
N GLY A 296 -19.69 -10.68 10.97
CA GLY A 296 -20.07 -9.54 11.82
C GLY A 296 -19.60 -8.21 11.23
N TYR A 297 -18.41 -8.19 10.64
CA TYR A 297 -17.85 -7.04 9.94
C TYR A 297 -18.68 -6.68 8.71
N PHE A 298 -19.01 -7.62 7.81
CA PHE A 298 -19.83 -7.35 6.62
C PHE A 298 -21.22 -6.85 6.97
N THR A 299 -21.94 -7.55 7.85
CA THR A 299 -23.29 -7.14 8.27
C THR A 299 -23.30 -5.79 8.99
N SER A 300 -22.21 -5.42 9.67
CA SER A 300 -22.06 -4.08 10.25
C SER A 300 -21.75 -3.03 9.20
N LYS A 301 -20.93 -3.35 8.19
CA LYS A 301 -20.56 -2.44 7.09
C LYS A 301 -21.70 -2.18 6.12
N GLU A 302 -22.48 -3.19 5.74
CA GLU A 302 -23.67 -3.01 4.90
C GLU A 302 -24.72 -2.12 5.57
N ARG A 303 -25.04 -2.38 6.84
CA ARG A 303 -25.98 -1.53 7.61
C ARG A 303 -25.49 -0.09 7.71
N ARG A 304 -24.18 0.09 7.93
CA ARG A 304 -23.56 1.43 7.96
C ARG A 304 -23.58 2.09 6.58
N PHE A 305 -23.26 1.35 5.53
CA PHE A 305 -23.30 1.84 4.16
C PHE A 305 -24.72 2.30 3.80
N ALA A 306 -25.74 1.48 4.06
CA ALA A 306 -27.14 1.85 3.85
C ALA A 306 -27.54 3.11 4.63
N ARG A 307 -27.11 3.24 5.90
CA ARG A 307 -27.35 4.45 6.70
C ARG A 307 -26.65 5.68 6.12
N LEU A 308 -25.40 5.55 5.69
CA LEU A 308 -24.63 6.63 5.09
C LEU A 308 -25.26 7.07 3.77
N THR A 309 -25.62 6.12 2.89
CA THR A 309 -26.37 6.37 1.65
C THR A 309 -27.63 7.17 1.93
N ALA A 310 -28.50 6.70 2.83
CA ALA A 310 -29.74 7.38 3.19
C ALA A 310 -29.53 8.79 3.79
N THR A 311 -28.39 9.02 4.44
CA THR A 311 -28.03 10.32 5.02
C THR A 311 -27.49 11.27 3.95
N LEU A 312 -26.58 10.79 3.11
CA LEU A 312 -25.93 11.57 2.07
C LEU A 312 -26.90 11.93 0.94
N ASP A 313 -27.83 11.04 0.57
CA ASP A 313 -28.82 11.31 -0.48
C ASP A 313 -29.78 12.45 -0.13
N LYS A 314 -29.99 12.70 1.16
CA LYS A 314 -30.80 13.84 1.64
C LYS A 314 -30.06 15.18 1.58
N ARG A 315 -28.74 15.16 1.39
CA ARG A 315 -27.92 16.38 1.37
C ARG A 315 -27.83 16.95 -0.04
N LYS A 316 -28.07 18.26 -0.15
CA LYS A 316 -27.90 19.00 -1.42
C LYS A 316 -26.44 19.06 -1.88
N THR A 317 -25.51 19.08 -0.92
CA THR A 317 -24.08 19.15 -1.18
C THR A 317 -23.35 18.03 -0.42
N ILE A 318 -22.59 17.24 -1.16
CA ILE A 318 -21.78 16.12 -0.66
C ILE A 318 -20.36 16.37 -1.13
N ARG A 319 -19.37 16.30 -0.24
CA ARG A 319 -17.96 16.59 -0.56
C ARG A 319 -17.36 15.47 -1.42
N ALA A 320 -16.27 15.77 -2.12
CA ALA A 320 -15.54 14.78 -2.92
C ALA A 320 -15.04 13.61 -2.06
N GLY A 321 -14.47 13.88 -0.88
CA GLY A 321 -14.02 12.83 0.05
C GLY A 321 -15.15 11.97 0.61
N GLU A 322 -16.37 12.51 0.78
CA GLU A 322 -17.53 11.72 1.19
C GLU A 322 -17.95 10.75 0.08
N LEU A 323 -18.05 11.22 -1.16
CA LEU A 323 -18.37 10.37 -2.32
C LEU A 323 -17.28 9.30 -2.54
N ALA A 324 -16.01 9.68 -2.47
CA ALA A 324 -14.88 8.74 -2.61
C ALA A 324 -14.85 7.71 -1.47
N GLY A 325 -15.24 8.09 -0.26
CA GLY A 325 -15.40 7.19 0.86
C GLY A 325 -16.53 6.18 0.61
N MET A 326 -17.65 6.62 0.03
CA MET A 326 -18.74 5.72 -0.38
C MET A 326 -18.32 4.76 -1.49
N VAL A 327 -17.58 5.21 -2.52
CA VAL A 327 -17.00 4.34 -3.56
C VAL A 327 -16.15 3.24 -2.92
N THR A 328 -15.23 3.63 -2.03
CA THR A 328 -14.32 2.69 -1.37
C THR A 328 -15.08 1.72 -0.47
N LEU A 329 -16.08 2.19 0.27
CA LEU A 329 -16.92 1.33 1.12
C LEU A 329 -17.72 0.34 0.30
N ALA A 330 -18.29 0.74 -0.83
CA ALA A 330 -19.00 -0.14 -1.74
C ALA A 330 -18.09 -1.27 -2.26
N TYR A 331 -16.85 -0.97 -2.63
CA TYR A 331 -15.87 -2.01 -2.97
C TYR A 331 -15.49 -2.91 -1.79
N GLN A 332 -15.46 -2.37 -0.56
CA GLN A 332 -15.14 -3.16 0.63
C GLN A 332 -16.25 -4.14 1.05
N ILE A 333 -17.51 -3.82 0.75
CA ILE A 333 -18.65 -4.73 0.94
C ILE A 333 -18.96 -5.57 -0.30
N GLU A 334 -18.06 -5.56 -1.28
CA GLU A 334 -18.16 -6.37 -2.51
C GLU A 334 -19.38 -6.06 -3.40
N GLU A 335 -19.86 -4.81 -3.36
CA GLU A 335 -20.99 -4.31 -4.17
C GLU A 335 -20.50 -3.41 -5.32
N PRO A 336 -19.95 -3.96 -6.41
CA PRO A 336 -19.34 -3.17 -7.49
C PRO A 336 -20.35 -2.33 -8.28
N GLY A 337 -21.61 -2.76 -8.37
CA GLY A 337 -22.67 -1.97 -9.01
C GLY A 337 -22.90 -0.66 -8.27
N LEU A 338 -23.04 -0.73 -6.94
CA LEU A 338 -23.13 0.46 -6.09
C LEU A 338 -21.84 1.28 -6.14
N ALA A 339 -20.68 0.63 -6.18
CA ALA A 339 -19.40 1.33 -6.30
C ALA A 339 -19.31 2.12 -7.61
N ALA A 340 -19.79 1.57 -8.73
CA ALA A 340 -19.87 2.25 -10.02
C ALA A 340 -20.84 3.44 -9.97
N GLU A 341 -22.02 3.30 -9.35
CA GLU A 341 -22.97 4.40 -9.17
C GLU A 341 -22.36 5.58 -8.39
N TRP A 342 -21.72 5.29 -7.26
CA TRP A 342 -21.01 6.31 -6.48
C TRP A 342 -19.83 6.92 -7.23
N SER A 343 -19.13 6.12 -8.04
CA SER A 343 -18.03 6.58 -8.89
C SER A 343 -18.55 7.57 -9.93
N GLU A 344 -19.61 7.23 -10.66
CA GLU A 344 -20.24 8.13 -11.63
C GLU A 344 -20.75 9.43 -10.98
N ARG A 345 -21.29 9.36 -9.76
CA ARG A 345 -21.68 10.55 -9.00
C ARG A 345 -20.47 11.43 -8.64
N LEU A 346 -19.37 10.82 -8.20
CA LEU A 346 -18.12 11.51 -7.90
C LEU A 346 -17.54 12.19 -9.15
N LEU A 347 -17.44 11.45 -10.26
CA LEU A 347 -16.92 11.93 -11.54
C LEU A 347 -17.73 13.12 -12.07
N ARG A 348 -19.06 13.07 -11.94
CA ARG A 348 -19.95 14.15 -12.38
C ARG A 348 -19.86 15.39 -11.49
N ALA A 349 -19.85 15.21 -10.17
CA ALA A 349 -19.83 16.33 -9.24
C ALA A 349 -18.44 16.98 -9.10
N TYR A 350 -17.38 16.19 -9.20
CA TYR A 350 -15.99 16.60 -8.97
C TYR A 350 -15.02 16.04 -10.01
N PRO A 351 -15.19 16.34 -11.31
CA PRO A 351 -14.36 15.77 -12.38
C PRO A 351 -12.86 16.13 -12.28
N ARG A 352 -12.51 17.15 -11.49
CA ARG A 352 -11.13 17.61 -11.28
C ARG A 352 -10.50 17.09 -9.98
N SER A 353 -11.28 16.38 -9.16
CA SER A 353 -10.81 15.82 -7.90
C SER A 353 -9.85 14.66 -8.17
N PRO A 354 -8.72 14.54 -7.45
CA PRO A 354 -7.83 13.39 -7.58
C PRO A 354 -8.53 12.07 -7.29
N TRP A 355 -9.50 12.07 -6.37
CA TRP A 355 -10.34 10.90 -6.05
C TRP A 355 -11.11 10.35 -7.25
N SER A 356 -11.43 11.20 -8.22
CA SER A 356 -12.15 10.81 -9.43
C SER A 356 -11.32 9.88 -10.30
N VAL A 357 -10.01 10.10 -10.37
CA VAL A 357 -9.08 9.21 -11.09
C VAL A 357 -8.97 7.87 -10.37
N ASP A 358 -8.75 7.91 -9.06
CA ASP A 358 -8.61 6.69 -8.25
C ASP A 358 -9.87 5.83 -8.28
N ALA A 359 -11.05 6.45 -8.23
CA ALA A 359 -12.34 5.75 -8.34
C ALA A 359 -12.46 5.02 -9.68
N ARG A 360 -12.11 5.67 -10.79
CA ARG A 360 -12.18 5.05 -12.12
C ARG A 360 -11.14 3.93 -12.31
N ILE A 361 -9.93 4.11 -11.78
CA ILE A 361 -8.92 3.04 -11.76
C ILE A 361 -9.43 1.84 -10.97
N ALA A 362 -9.98 2.08 -9.78
CA ALA A 362 -10.52 1.02 -8.93
C ALA A 362 -11.67 0.26 -9.60
N GLU A 363 -12.54 0.96 -10.34
CA GLU A 363 -13.61 0.35 -11.12
C GLU A 363 -13.11 -0.56 -12.22
N ILE A 364 -12.20 -0.06 -13.06
CA ILE A 364 -11.60 -0.86 -14.13
C ILE A 364 -10.91 -2.09 -13.55
N HIS A 365 -10.12 -1.92 -12.48
CA HIS A 365 -9.42 -3.02 -11.84
C HIS A 365 -10.39 -4.03 -11.21
N ALA A 366 -11.46 -3.57 -10.59
CA ALA A 366 -12.49 -4.44 -10.02
C ALA A 366 -13.26 -5.23 -11.11
N MET A 367 -13.39 -4.67 -12.32
CA MET A 367 -13.91 -5.36 -13.49
C MET A 367 -12.93 -6.41 -14.01
N GLU A 368 -11.63 -6.11 -14.08
CA GLU A 368 -10.57 -7.07 -14.44
C GLU A 368 -10.59 -8.29 -13.53
N LEU A 369 -10.58 -8.08 -12.21
CA LEU A 369 -10.55 -9.15 -11.21
C LEU A 369 -11.76 -10.08 -11.29
N ARG A 370 -12.90 -9.57 -11.78
CA ARG A 370 -14.14 -10.35 -11.97
C ARG A 370 -14.27 -10.95 -13.36
N GLY A 371 -13.26 -10.80 -14.22
CA GLY A 371 -13.28 -11.34 -15.58
C GLY A 371 -14.32 -10.66 -16.47
N ALA A 372 -14.59 -9.37 -16.26
CA ALA A 372 -15.51 -8.62 -17.11
C ALA A 372 -15.06 -8.67 -18.59
N PRO A 373 -16.01 -8.65 -19.56
CA PRO A 373 -15.65 -8.61 -20.98
C PRO A 373 -14.73 -7.44 -21.31
N ARG A 374 -13.70 -7.69 -22.14
CA ARG A 374 -12.72 -6.68 -22.56
C ARG A 374 -13.37 -5.41 -23.08
N ASP A 375 -14.43 -5.54 -23.89
CA ASP A 375 -15.14 -4.40 -24.47
C ASP A 375 -15.83 -3.52 -23.43
N SER A 376 -16.22 -4.07 -22.28
CA SER A 376 -16.78 -3.29 -21.17
C SER A 376 -15.70 -2.44 -20.50
N ILE A 377 -14.50 -3.00 -20.33
CA ILE A 377 -13.34 -2.27 -19.79
C ILE A 377 -12.89 -1.18 -20.77
N LEU A 378 -12.80 -1.51 -22.07
CA LEU A 378 -12.38 -0.56 -23.11
C LEU A 378 -13.28 0.68 -23.18
N ARG A 379 -14.58 0.55 -22.89
CA ARG A 379 -15.49 1.71 -22.84
C ARG A 379 -15.16 2.70 -21.72
N LEU A 380 -14.50 2.24 -20.65
CA LEU A 380 -14.13 3.10 -19.52
C LEU A 380 -12.78 3.81 -19.72
N ILE A 381 -11.91 3.30 -20.60
CA ILE A 381 -10.58 3.89 -20.86
C ILE A 381 -10.68 5.36 -21.32
N PRO A 382 -11.57 5.76 -22.26
CA PRO A 382 -11.76 7.17 -22.63
C PRO A 382 -12.23 8.06 -21.47
N SER A 383 -13.02 7.51 -20.55
CA SER A 383 -13.45 8.23 -19.35
C SER A 383 -12.26 8.46 -18.42
N LEU A 384 -11.44 7.44 -18.19
CA LEU A 384 -10.20 7.56 -17.40
C LEU A 384 -9.26 8.62 -17.99
N ASP A 385 -9.06 8.63 -19.32
CA ASP A 385 -8.26 9.66 -20.02
C ASP A 385 -8.84 11.06 -19.82
N THR A 386 -10.16 11.20 -19.87
CA THR A 386 -10.85 12.48 -19.66
C THR A 386 -10.73 12.99 -18.23
N VAL A 387 -10.99 12.12 -17.25
CA VAL A 387 -10.88 12.46 -15.82
C VAL A 387 -9.44 12.81 -15.47
N LEU A 388 -8.47 12.11 -16.04
CA LEU A 388 -7.07 12.48 -15.84
C LEU A 388 -6.81 13.89 -16.41
N ARG A 389 -7.21 14.17 -17.66
CA ARG A 389 -7.03 15.50 -18.28
C ARG A 389 -7.65 16.63 -17.45
N SER A 390 -8.80 16.39 -16.82
CA SER A 390 -9.44 17.38 -15.97
C SER A 390 -8.84 17.44 -14.55
N THR A 391 -8.24 16.35 -14.09
CA THR A 391 -7.62 16.29 -12.77
C THR A 391 -6.35 17.13 -12.75
N ARG A 392 -6.28 17.94 -11.70
CA ARG A 392 -5.19 18.84 -11.39
C ARG A 392 -4.29 18.11 -10.37
N GLY A 393 -3.07 17.77 -10.80
CA GLY A 393 -2.14 16.92 -10.04
C GLY A 393 -1.87 15.54 -10.67
N ILE A 394 -1.10 14.73 -9.94
CA ILE A 394 -0.78 13.33 -10.29
C ILE A 394 -1.61 12.42 -9.38
N PRO A 395 -2.36 11.45 -9.92
CA PRO A 395 -3.07 10.48 -9.10
C PRO A 395 -2.07 9.60 -8.33
N ASP A 396 -2.50 9.13 -7.17
CA ASP A 396 -1.65 8.33 -6.30
C ASP A 396 -1.31 6.98 -6.92
N ASP A 397 -2.24 6.40 -7.67
CA ASP A 397 -2.10 5.10 -8.32
C ASP A 397 -1.79 5.21 -9.83
N HIS A 398 -0.93 6.16 -10.20
CA HIS A 398 -0.56 6.39 -11.59
C HIS A 398 0.09 5.18 -12.28
N TRP A 399 0.78 4.32 -11.53
CA TRP A 399 1.39 3.10 -12.07
C TRP A 399 0.33 2.11 -12.52
N THR A 400 -0.67 1.82 -11.68
CA THR A 400 -1.79 0.94 -12.06
C THR A 400 -2.53 1.51 -13.26
N ALA A 401 -2.74 2.82 -13.29
CA ALA A 401 -3.39 3.47 -14.43
C ALA A 401 -2.58 3.35 -15.74
N GLN A 402 -1.25 3.53 -15.67
CA GLN A 402 -0.36 3.36 -16.81
C GLN A 402 -0.37 1.91 -17.30
N ASP A 403 -0.31 0.94 -16.39
CA ASP A 403 -0.35 -0.48 -16.71
C ASP A 403 -1.69 -0.87 -17.36
N LEU A 404 -2.80 -0.38 -16.80
CA LEU A 404 -4.14 -0.58 -17.38
C LEU A 404 -4.18 -0.08 -18.82
N ILE A 405 -3.76 1.16 -19.06
CA ILE A 405 -3.85 1.75 -20.41
C ILE A 405 -2.90 1.04 -21.38
N ALA A 406 -1.71 0.63 -20.93
CA ALA A 406 -0.77 -0.13 -21.74
C ALA A 406 -1.34 -1.52 -22.12
N ARG A 407 -2.00 -2.22 -21.18
CA ARG A 407 -2.62 -3.53 -21.42
C ARG A 407 -3.77 -3.48 -22.41
N TYR A 408 -4.53 -2.40 -22.43
CA TYR A 408 -5.73 -2.25 -23.26
C TYR A 408 -5.48 -1.55 -24.61
N GLU A 409 -4.23 -1.53 -25.07
CA GLU A 409 -3.77 -1.27 -26.45
C GLU A 409 -4.10 0.10 -27.09
N ASP A 410 -4.58 1.08 -26.33
CA ASP A 410 -4.55 2.47 -26.81
C ASP A 410 -3.13 3.02 -26.68
N SER A 411 -2.26 2.66 -27.63
CA SER A 411 -0.87 3.13 -27.68
C SER A 411 -0.76 4.65 -27.65
N THR A 412 -1.77 5.37 -28.16
CA THR A 412 -1.82 6.83 -28.17
C THR A 412 -2.15 7.37 -26.78
N ALA A 413 -3.17 6.83 -26.10
CA ALA A 413 -3.43 7.17 -24.69
C ALA A 413 -2.24 6.79 -23.82
N ALA A 414 -1.69 5.58 -23.96
CA ALA A 414 -0.51 5.13 -23.23
C ALA A 414 0.69 6.09 -23.42
N ARG A 415 0.87 6.61 -24.64
CA ARG A 415 1.90 7.62 -24.93
C ARG A 415 1.58 8.97 -24.26
N ARG A 416 0.36 9.50 -24.39
CA ARG A 416 -0.06 10.75 -23.73
C ARG A 416 0.12 10.68 -22.21
N TRP A 417 -0.20 9.53 -21.63
CA TRP A 417 -0.03 9.26 -20.21
C TRP A 417 1.43 9.25 -19.81
N ARG A 418 2.27 8.50 -20.54
CA ARG A 418 3.72 8.53 -20.33
C ARG A 418 4.29 9.94 -20.41
N LEU A 419 3.86 10.75 -21.38
CA LEU A 419 4.28 12.15 -21.52
C LEU A 419 3.92 12.99 -20.30
N ARG A 420 2.68 12.89 -19.83
CA ARG A 420 2.22 13.62 -18.64
C ARG A 420 2.98 13.21 -17.38
N MET A 421 3.17 11.90 -17.19
CA MET A 421 3.92 11.37 -16.05
C MET A 421 5.37 11.84 -16.08
N ALA A 422 6.02 11.72 -17.24
CA ALA A 422 7.38 12.18 -17.47
C ALA A 422 7.53 13.68 -17.19
N ALA A 423 6.60 14.52 -17.68
CA ALA A 423 6.58 15.96 -17.43
C ALA A 423 6.40 16.31 -15.94
N ALA A 424 5.74 15.43 -15.19
CA ALA A 424 5.54 15.58 -13.76
C ALA A 424 6.71 15.02 -12.91
N GLY A 425 7.75 14.46 -13.56
CA GLY A 425 8.90 13.85 -12.89
C GLY A 425 8.59 12.49 -12.26
N ARG A 426 7.56 11.79 -12.76
CA ARG A 426 7.09 10.47 -12.31
C ARG A 426 7.06 9.50 -13.51
N GLY A 427 6.92 8.20 -13.28
CA GLY A 427 6.66 7.24 -14.38
C GLY A 427 7.87 6.80 -15.22
N VAL A 428 9.05 7.39 -15.05
CA VAL A 428 10.28 7.00 -15.75
C VAL A 428 11.25 6.41 -14.72
N MET A 429 11.11 5.12 -14.42
CA MET A 429 11.97 4.42 -13.47
C MET A 429 13.40 4.25 -14.05
N PRO A 430 14.48 4.52 -13.31
CA PRO A 430 15.87 4.44 -13.75
C PRO A 430 16.33 3.01 -13.91
N PHE A 431 15.70 2.06 -13.20
CA PHE A 431 15.94 0.63 -13.40
C PHE A 431 15.55 0.15 -14.80
N ASP A 432 14.84 0.99 -15.53
CA ASP A 432 14.25 0.74 -16.82
C ASP A 432 14.99 1.52 -17.94
N LEU A 433 16.06 2.27 -17.62
CA LEU A 433 16.72 3.26 -18.51
C LEU A 433 18.03 2.78 -19.15
N THR A 434 18.19 1.48 -19.40
CA THR A 434 19.43 0.90 -19.94
C THR A 434 19.59 1.07 -21.46
N GLY A 435 19.13 2.18 -22.03
CA GLY A 435 19.26 2.49 -23.47
C GLY A 435 18.41 1.65 -24.43
N ARG A 436 17.62 0.69 -23.94
CA ARG A 436 16.71 -0.15 -24.74
C ARG A 436 15.24 0.30 -24.70
N GLN A 437 14.93 1.35 -23.95
CA GLN A 437 13.56 1.79 -23.83
C GLN A 437 13.08 2.52 -25.08
N THR A 438 11.95 2.06 -25.61
CA THR A 438 11.12 2.79 -26.57
C THR A 438 10.79 4.20 -26.07
N ALA A 439 10.78 4.43 -24.75
CA ALA A 439 10.52 5.73 -24.16
C ALA A 439 11.61 6.78 -24.41
N LEU A 440 12.89 6.40 -24.43
CA LEU A 440 14.00 7.32 -24.73
C LEU A 440 14.23 7.49 -26.24
N ALA A 441 13.72 6.56 -27.05
CA ALA A 441 13.68 6.70 -28.51
C ALA A 441 12.65 7.75 -28.96
N ASP A 442 11.60 7.97 -28.17
CA ASP A 442 10.63 9.04 -28.38
C ASP A 442 11.19 10.38 -27.90
N ARG A 443 11.47 11.29 -28.85
CA ARG A 443 12.04 12.61 -28.56
C ARG A 443 11.18 13.42 -27.58
N GLU A 444 9.86 13.44 -27.77
CA GLU A 444 8.96 14.25 -26.96
C GLU A 444 8.89 13.73 -25.53
N LEU A 445 8.88 12.40 -25.38
CA LEU A 445 8.87 11.75 -24.07
C LEU A 445 10.18 11.98 -23.32
N ARG A 446 11.30 11.91 -24.03
CA ARG A 446 12.63 12.23 -23.50
C ARG A 446 12.72 13.69 -23.04
N ASP A 447 12.24 14.64 -23.85
CA ASP A 447 12.28 16.07 -23.52
C ASP A 447 11.34 16.41 -22.33
N SER A 448 10.18 15.75 -22.27
CA SER A 448 9.25 15.83 -21.13
C SER A 448 9.86 15.26 -19.85
N ALA A 449 10.53 14.11 -19.93
CA ALA A 449 11.20 13.47 -18.81
C ALA A 449 12.35 14.31 -18.25
N GLU A 450 13.15 14.94 -19.12
CA GLU A 450 14.19 15.88 -18.69
C GLU A 450 13.59 17.06 -17.94
N THR A 451 12.52 17.65 -18.49
CA THR A 451 11.83 18.78 -17.86
C THR A 451 11.28 18.42 -16.48
N GLY A 452 10.61 17.27 -16.37
CA GLY A 452 10.08 16.79 -15.09
C GLY A 452 11.17 16.49 -14.05
N ALA A 453 12.27 15.84 -14.47
CA ALA A 453 13.40 15.56 -13.59
C ALA A 453 14.04 16.86 -13.06
N ARG A 454 14.20 17.89 -13.92
CA ARG A 454 14.73 19.20 -13.50
C ARG A 454 13.81 19.89 -12.49
N ARG A 455 12.51 19.97 -12.76
CA ARG A 455 11.53 20.56 -11.83
C ARG A 455 11.52 19.84 -10.48
N LEU A 456 11.67 18.52 -10.48
CA LEU A 456 11.73 17.76 -9.22
C LEU A 456 13.04 18.01 -8.47
N LEU A 457 14.19 18.11 -9.17
CA LEU A 457 15.45 18.51 -8.56
C LEU A 457 15.37 19.92 -7.94
N GLU A 458 14.71 20.86 -8.62
CA GLU A 458 14.44 22.21 -8.09
C GLU A 458 13.56 22.16 -6.83
N ARG A 459 12.48 21.35 -6.83
CA ARG A 459 11.64 21.15 -5.64
C ARG A 459 12.39 20.49 -4.47
N LEU A 460 13.36 19.63 -4.77
CA LEU A 460 14.22 18.97 -3.79
C LEU A 460 15.41 19.83 -3.37
N ALA A 461 15.61 21.01 -3.97
CA ALA A 461 16.66 21.93 -3.58
C ALA A 461 16.36 22.45 -2.16
N GLY A 462 17.27 22.18 -1.23
CA GLY A 462 17.09 22.55 0.18
C GLY A 462 16.28 21.54 1.01
N VAL A 463 15.71 20.48 0.40
CA VAL A 463 15.10 19.38 1.16
C VAL A 463 16.20 18.41 1.59
N GLY A 464 16.42 18.25 2.90
CA GLY A 464 17.40 17.31 3.42
C GLY A 464 16.86 15.88 3.53
N GLY A 465 17.69 14.96 4.00
CA GLY A 465 17.28 13.59 4.33
C GLY A 465 17.70 12.51 3.31
N PRO A 466 17.83 11.24 3.76
CA PRO A 466 18.16 10.10 2.91
C PRO A 466 17.23 9.91 1.69
N ASP A 467 15.92 10.03 1.84
CA ASP A 467 14.97 9.84 0.75
C ASP A 467 15.08 10.95 -0.30
N ALA A 468 15.20 12.21 0.15
CA ALA A 468 15.43 13.34 -0.76
C ALA A 468 16.77 13.18 -1.50
N GLY A 469 17.82 12.73 -0.81
CA GLY A 469 19.12 12.41 -1.40
C GLY A 469 19.02 11.31 -2.46
N ARG A 470 18.31 10.22 -2.14
CA ARG A 470 18.06 9.11 -3.07
C ARG A 470 17.27 9.57 -4.29
N THR A 471 16.25 10.41 -4.09
CA THR A 471 15.41 10.93 -5.16
C THR A 471 16.20 11.87 -6.07
N ARG A 472 17.03 12.76 -5.51
CA ARG A 472 17.97 13.56 -6.32
C ARG A 472 18.90 12.68 -7.13
N ALA A 473 19.51 11.69 -6.48
CA ALA A 473 20.43 10.77 -7.16
C ALA A 473 19.75 10.04 -8.32
N PHE A 474 18.51 9.60 -8.11
CA PHE A 474 17.66 9.01 -9.15
C PHE A 474 17.43 9.98 -10.32
N MET A 475 17.03 11.23 -10.04
CA MET A 475 16.77 12.22 -11.08
C MET A 475 18.04 12.57 -11.87
N TYR A 476 19.21 12.65 -11.22
CA TYR A 476 20.48 12.81 -11.92
C TYR A 476 20.86 11.60 -12.78
N GLY A 477 20.58 10.38 -12.30
CA GLY A 477 20.73 9.16 -13.08
C GLY A 477 19.86 9.19 -14.35
N GLN A 478 18.59 9.58 -14.21
CA GLN A 478 17.66 9.75 -15.32
C GLN A 478 18.13 10.81 -16.33
N LEU A 479 18.57 11.98 -15.87
CA LEU A 479 19.14 13.01 -16.74
C LEU A 479 20.39 12.49 -17.47
N GLY A 480 21.22 11.69 -16.79
CA GLY A 480 22.36 11.00 -17.40
C GLY A 480 21.92 10.08 -18.55
N SER A 481 20.89 9.26 -18.35
CA SER A 481 20.38 8.35 -19.40
C SER A 481 19.80 9.12 -20.58
N ILE A 482 19.13 10.24 -20.33
CA ILE A 482 18.62 11.14 -21.38
C ILE A 482 19.78 11.74 -22.20
N ALA A 483 20.83 12.21 -21.54
CA ALA A 483 22.03 12.73 -22.19
C ALA A 483 22.74 11.65 -23.02
N LEU A 484 22.81 10.40 -22.52
CA LEU A 484 23.36 9.27 -23.25
C LEU A 484 22.57 9.00 -24.53
N ALA A 485 21.22 9.01 -24.45
CA ALA A 485 20.34 8.83 -25.60
C ALA A 485 20.44 9.97 -26.63
N ARG A 486 21.01 11.12 -26.27
CA ARG A 486 21.33 12.23 -27.20
C ARG A 486 22.75 12.17 -27.77
N GLY A 487 23.55 11.17 -27.39
CA GLY A 487 24.95 11.08 -27.79
C GLY A 487 25.84 12.11 -27.10
N GLU A 488 25.55 12.46 -25.85
CA GLU A 488 26.29 13.47 -25.07
C GLU A 488 27.12 12.84 -23.93
N PRO A 489 28.05 11.92 -24.19
CA PRO A 489 28.68 11.08 -23.14
C PRO A 489 29.44 11.88 -22.07
N ARG A 490 30.02 13.04 -22.40
CA ARG A 490 30.66 13.91 -21.39
C ARG A 490 29.66 14.47 -20.39
N ARG A 491 28.46 14.83 -20.85
CA ARG A 491 27.38 15.33 -19.98
C ARG A 491 26.85 14.22 -19.09
N VAL A 492 26.81 12.98 -19.59
CA VAL A 492 26.46 11.79 -18.81
C VAL A 492 27.37 11.65 -17.60
N ILE A 493 28.69 11.77 -17.80
CA ILE A 493 29.68 11.70 -16.71
C ILE A 493 29.37 12.77 -15.66
N ALA A 494 29.25 14.05 -16.07
CA ALA A 494 28.96 15.14 -15.14
C ALA A 494 27.65 14.96 -14.35
N LEU A 495 26.57 14.50 -15.01
CA LEU A 495 25.28 14.26 -14.36
C LEU A 495 25.34 13.07 -13.41
N THR A 496 25.99 11.99 -13.82
CA THR A 496 26.08 10.77 -13.01
C THR A 496 26.99 10.97 -11.79
N ASP A 497 27.94 11.91 -11.77
CA ASP A 497 28.67 12.23 -10.53
C ASP A 497 27.71 12.66 -9.40
N SER A 498 26.59 13.31 -9.75
CA SER A 498 25.54 13.73 -8.81
C SER A 498 24.49 12.63 -8.53
N SER A 499 24.58 11.47 -9.20
CA SER A 499 23.71 10.31 -8.93
C SER A 499 24.30 9.31 -7.94
N ARG A 500 25.42 9.68 -7.31
CA ARG A 500 26.05 8.92 -6.24
C ARG A 500 25.29 9.15 -4.93
N ILE A 501 24.79 8.08 -4.33
CA ILE A 501 24.13 8.15 -3.02
C ILE A 501 25.19 8.10 -1.92
N ASP A 502 26.17 7.21 -2.07
CA ASP A 502 27.27 7.04 -1.14
C ASP A 502 28.48 6.44 -1.87
N SER A 503 29.52 6.07 -1.11
CA SER A 503 30.75 5.52 -1.69
C SER A 503 30.52 4.26 -2.54
N CYS A 504 29.45 3.51 -2.29
CA CYS A 504 29.18 2.19 -2.85
C CYS A 504 27.96 2.13 -3.78
N ARG A 505 26.98 3.04 -3.62
CA ARG A 505 25.73 3.04 -4.40
C ARG A 505 25.68 4.21 -5.36
N TRP A 506 25.42 3.86 -6.61
CA TRP A 506 25.43 4.80 -7.72
C TRP A 506 24.33 4.46 -8.73
N LEU A 507 23.26 5.26 -8.74
CA LEU A 507 22.04 4.99 -9.53
C LEU A 507 22.18 5.22 -11.05
N GLY A 508 23.34 5.71 -11.53
CA GLY A 508 23.63 5.88 -12.96
C GLY A 508 24.94 5.23 -13.38
N ARG A 509 25.39 4.20 -12.64
CA ARG A 509 26.69 3.56 -12.83
C ARG A 509 26.84 2.87 -14.18
N ASP A 510 25.81 2.18 -14.63
CA ASP A 510 25.71 1.54 -15.93
C ASP A 510 25.66 2.57 -17.07
N THR A 511 24.82 3.59 -16.94
CA THR A 511 24.73 4.71 -17.88
C THR A 511 26.08 5.42 -18.02
N ARG A 512 26.83 5.58 -16.93
CA ARG A 512 28.19 6.12 -16.98
C ARG A 512 29.18 5.18 -17.66
N ALA A 513 29.11 3.88 -17.39
CA ALA A 513 29.96 2.90 -18.06
C ALA A 513 29.77 2.92 -19.58
N LEU A 514 28.52 3.03 -20.04
CA LEU A 514 28.19 3.22 -21.46
C LEU A 514 28.75 4.53 -22.03
N ALA A 515 28.76 5.62 -21.24
CA ALA A 515 29.37 6.88 -21.66
C ALA A 515 30.90 6.78 -21.80
N TYR A 516 31.58 6.07 -20.88
CA TYR A 516 33.02 5.80 -21.02
C TYR A 516 33.33 4.95 -22.25
N LEU A 517 32.53 3.92 -22.51
CA LEU A 517 32.61 3.13 -23.74
C LEU A 517 32.48 4.00 -25.00
N ALA A 518 31.49 4.89 -25.04
CA ALA A 518 31.29 5.82 -26.15
C ALA A 518 32.46 6.81 -26.33
N LEU A 519 33.25 7.05 -25.29
CA LEU A 519 34.47 7.87 -25.31
C LEU A 519 35.76 7.06 -25.58
N GLY A 520 35.66 5.74 -25.75
CA GLY A 520 36.80 4.84 -25.95
C GLY A 520 37.55 4.46 -24.66
N ASP A 521 37.02 4.76 -23.48
CA ASP A 521 37.62 4.42 -22.19
C ASP A 521 37.04 3.10 -21.63
N SER A 522 37.44 2.00 -22.25
CA SER A 522 37.00 0.66 -21.85
C SER A 522 37.47 0.24 -20.45
N ALA A 523 38.57 0.83 -19.95
CA ALA A 523 39.11 0.54 -18.62
C ALA A 523 38.17 1.07 -17.52
N SER A 524 37.82 2.36 -17.58
CA SER A 524 36.87 2.96 -16.62
C SER A 524 35.48 2.30 -16.71
N ALA A 525 35.04 1.96 -17.93
CA ALA A 525 33.76 1.25 -18.11
C ALA A 525 33.76 -0.13 -17.42
N ARG A 526 34.84 -0.89 -17.56
CA ARG A 526 34.99 -2.22 -16.93
C ARG A 526 34.90 -2.13 -15.41
N ASP A 527 35.59 -1.18 -14.79
CA ASP A 527 35.59 -1.00 -13.32
C ASP A 527 34.19 -0.67 -12.77
N LEU A 528 33.39 0.03 -13.56
CA LEU A 528 32.00 0.32 -13.20
C LEU A 528 31.08 -0.90 -13.36
N LEU A 529 31.38 -1.84 -14.24
CA LEU A 529 30.50 -2.98 -14.53
C LEU A 529 30.84 -4.24 -13.73
N LEU A 530 32.07 -4.37 -13.24
CA LEU A 530 32.53 -5.54 -12.48
C LEU A 530 31.62 -5.94 -11.29
N PRO A 531 31.03 -5.03 -10.49
CA PRO A 531 30.14 -5.47 -9.40
C PRO A 531 28.81 -6.07 -9.86
N PHE A 532 28.40 -5.85 -11.12
CA PHE A 532 27.14 -6.36 -11.67
C PHE A 532 27.33 -7.67 -12.44
N ALA A 533 28.55 -8.16 -12.58
CA ALA A 533 28.86 -9.33 -13.41
C ALA A 533 28.29 -10.65 -12.88
N GLY A 534 27.83 -10.71 -11.63
CA GLY A 534 27.11 -11.85 -11.06
C GLY A 534 25.59 -11.68 -10.92
N GLY A 535 25.00 -10.55 -11.37
CA GLY A 535 23.58 -10.27 -11.19
C GLY A 535 22.79 -10.23 -12.50
N GLU A 536 21.52 -10.62 -12.46
CA GLU A 536 20.57 -10.54 -13.60
C GLU A 536 20.12 -9.10 -13.92
N TRP A 537 21.03 -8.13 -13.87
CA TRP A 537 20.71 -6.74 -14.19
C TRP A 537 20.89 -6.51 -15.69
N SER A 538 19.78 -6.24 -16.38
CA SER A 538 19.66 -6.17 -17.85
C SER A 538 20.62 -5.18 -18.51
N GLY A 539 20.95 -4.06 -17.85
CA GLY A 539 21.90 -3.04 -18.34
C GLY A 539 23.35 -3.48 -18.30
N ALA A 540 23.75 -4.22 -17.26
CA ALA A 540 25.08 -4.77 -17.13
C ALA A 540 25.36 -5.79 -18.23
N ALA A 541 24.39 -6.62 -18.59
CA ALA A 541 24.53 -7.63 -19.65
C ALA A 541 24.71 -7.03 -21.06
N ALA A 542 24.13 -5.86 -21.35
CA ALA A 542 24.35 -5.19 -22.64
C ALA A 542 25.75 -4.55 -22.70
N ALA A 543 26.18 -3.88 -21.65
CA ALA A 543 27.49 -3.25 -21.57
C ALA A 543 28.64 -4.29 -21.47
N GLN A 544 28.42 -5.40 -20.76
CA GLN A 544 29.34 -6.55 -20.73
C GLN A 544 29.55 -7.16 -22.11
N ARG A 545 28.47 -7.34 -22.88
CA ARG A 545 28.56 -7.78 -24.29
C ARG A 545 29.34 -6.79 -25.15
N ALA A 546 29.09 -5.49 -24.99
CA ALA A 546 29.82 -4.45 -25.73
C ALA A 546 31.32 -4.42 -25.39
N LEU A 547 31.69 -4.78 -24.16
CA LEU A 547 33.09 -4.88 -23.70
C LEU A 547 33.73 -6.24 -24.00
N GLY A 548 33.00 -7.21 -24.56
CA GLY A 548 33.49 -8.59 -24.73
C GLY A 548 33.85 -9.26 -23.39
N LEU A 549 33.21 -8.89 -22.29
CA LEU A 549 33.45 -9.50 -20.98
C LEU A 549 32.87 -10.91 -20.97
N ASP A 550 33.74 -11.90 -21.13
CA ASP A 550 33.40 -13.31 -20.96
C ASP A 550 33.38 -13.67 -19.47
N MET A 551 32.19 -13.87 -18.91
CA MET A 551 32.01 -14.28 -17.52
C MET A 551 32.47 -15.71 -17.24
N THR A 552 32.79 -16.48 -18.28
CA THR A 552 33.43 -17.79 -18.14
C THR A 552 34.95 -17.69 -17.95
N ASP A 553 35.57 -16.54 -18.25
CA ASP A 553 36.98 -16.28 -17.93
C ASP A 553 37.15 -16.22 -16.39
N PRO A 554 37.95 -17.12 -15.79
CA PRO A 554 38.20 -17.16 -14.35
C PRO A 554 38.70 -15.83 -13.77
N ARG A 555 39.44 -15.01 -14.54
CA ARG A 555 39.98 -13.72 -14.10
C ARG A 555 38.90 -12.64 -14.03
N VAL A 556 37.99 -12.64 -15.00
CA VAL A 556 36.83 -11.73 -15.03
C VAL A 556 35.89 -12.10 -13.89
N LYS A 557 35.61 -13.40 -13.72
CA LYS A 557 34.80 -13.92 -12.62
C LYS A 557 35.42 -13.61 -11.25
N GLN A 558 36.71 -13.83 -11.05
CA GLN A 558 37.39 -13.51 -9.78
C GLN A 558 37.33 -12.01 -9.46
N SER A 559 37.53 -11.15 -10.46
CA SER A 559 37.41 -9.69 -10.31
C SER A 559 35.98 -9.29 -9.98
N ALA A 560 34.98 -9.88 -10.65
CA ALA A 560 33.57 -9.66 -10.38
C ALA A 560 33.18 -10.13 -8.98
N ASP A 561 33.64 -11.30 -8.55
CA ASP A 561 33.40 -11.83 -7.20
C ASP A 561 34.07 -10.95 -6.14
N SER A 562 35.25 -10.40 -6.42
CA SER A 562 35.94 -9.44 -5.54
C SER A 562 35.16 -8.14 -5.41
N ALA A 563 34.70 -7.60 -6.54
CA ALA A 563 33.86 -6.40 -6.59
C ALA A 563 32.50 -6.63 -5.92
N ALA A 564 31.88 -7.80 -6.11
CA ALA A 564 30.65 -8.21 -5.46
C ALA A 564 30.86 -8.38 -3.95
N ARG A 565 31.98 -8.96 -3.49
CA ARG A 565 32.35 -9.00 -2.06
C ARG A 565 32.57 -7.62 -1.47
N ALA A 566 33.22 -6.71 -2.19
CA ALA A 566 33.35 -5.32 -1.77
C ALA A 566 31.99 -4.61 -1.70
N ALA A 567 31.10 -4.85 -2.67
CA ALA A 567 29.74 -4.35 -2.65
C ALA A 567 28.90 -4.94 -1.49
N MET A 568 29.06 -6.23 -1.19
CA MET A 568 28.43 -6.89 -0.04
C MET A 568 28.92 -6.34 1.30
N LYS A 569 30.20 -5.94 1.40
CA LYS A 569 30.70 -5.20 2.57
C LYS A 569 30.08 -3.82 2.73
N CYS A 570 29.55 -3.24 1.67
CA CYS A 570 28.75 -2.01 1.74
C CYS A 570 27.27 -2.25 2.05
N GLY A 571 26.80 -3.51 1.97
CA GLY A 571 25.43 -3.95 2.28
C GLY A 571 25.30 -4.62 3.64
N ARG A 572 26.24 -4.36 4.56
CA ARG A 572 26.15 -4.63 6.00
C ARG A 572 26.49 -3.34 6.72
#